data_AF-A0A0F8QU61-F1
#
_entry.id   AF-A0A0F8QU61-F1
#
_cell.length_a   1.000
_cell.length_b   1.000
_cell.length_c   1.000
_cell.angle_alpha   90.00
_cell.angle_beta   90.00
_cell.angle_gamma   90.00
#
_symmetry.space_group_name_H-M   'P 1'
#
loop_
_entity.id
_entity.type
_entity.pdbx_description
1 polymer ?
#
loop_
_entity_poly.entity_id
_entity_poly.type
_entity_poly.pdbx_seq_one_letter_code
_entity_poly.pdbx_strand_id
1 'polypeptide(L)'
;MSRKTTYPKVMCTQHPDSASRYISTQEEPGEAIEAAVVFGCDEYMPDYEGKATPYHQNVQVVSKFIEETGLVPGKDIFITPRAPSAVQENRFRQLMVMMSIAEANHSALEYSDVQAINEFVHPMTGTVREIIDAQQHMVDVSELAKKEFGFAMEVPRIIPLIEDAPALLNAKELAESTLFAWKERFGTAPEKFRVFLGKSDSALSFGHVASTLSCKYAINGISELESELDTEMGIIFGAGTLPFRGHLDLKNAENFFREYRGIGTITLQSAVRYSHEKGDAEALVNLAKKRLPETPELFSLEEKEEIVNLIGIFGTRYSRIIRELSSTINQLADLLPQQRDRLMHGGSGGYSRSAPDISGMVRLCRSDIGKELNASMPAENLHLPRAIKFTGALYSIGLPPEFIGTGTALKEVREKLGDEACERLLTKYFPSLASDLSFASGYLDLNVASRFLSGACLKEVQRDIEVLSDTFNLETRPEPSYRILLEMMQPDLLQAGTAGNCMDEEVSQLVCSTLTKMGKIRKALG
;
A
#
# COMPACT_ATOMS: atom_id res chain seq x y z
N MET A 1 10.93 -34.78 5.55
CA MET A 1 9.98 -33.83 4.92
C MET A 1 9.57 -32.83 5.98
N SER A 2 10.28 -31.70 6.07
CA SER A 2 9.86 -30.58 6.92
C SER A 2 8.49 -30.13 6.41
N ARG A 3 7.47 -30.10 7.28
CA ARG A 3 6.19 -29.47 6.94
C ARG A 3 6.51 -27.97 6.77
N LYS A 4 6.66 -27.50 5.53
CA LYS A 4 6.68 -26.05 5.23
C LYS A 4 5.47 -25.45 5.95
N THR A 5 5.73 -24.60 6.94
CA THR A 5 4.64 -24.08 7.75
C THR A 5 3.97 -23.00 6.94
N THR A 6 2.67 -23.09 6.73
CA THR A 6 2.00 -22.17 5.81
C THR A 6 1.71 -20.85 6.51
N TYR A 7 2.31 -19.74 6.03
CA TYR A 7 1.92 -18.39 6.45
C TYR A 7 0.42 -18.13 6.17
N PRO A 8 -0.25 -17.26 6.96
CA PRO A 8 -1.61 -16.82 6.68
C PRO A 8 -1.74 -16.25 5.27
N LYS A 9 -2.87 -16.50 4.61
CA LYS A 9 -3.07 -16.14 3.19
C LYS A 9 -3.71 -14.78 3.01
N VAL A 10 -4.61 -14.43 3.93
CA VAL A 10 -5.39 -13.19 3.82
C VAL A 10 -5.37 -12.43 5.13
N MET A 11 -4.77 -11.25 5.09
CA MET A 11 -4.68 -10.30 6.19
C MET A 11 -5.75 -9.21 6.02
N CYS A 12 -6.76 -9.20 6.89
CA CYS A 12 -7.70 -8.11 6.98
C CYS A 12 -7.04 -6.87 7.61
N THR A 13 -7.31 -5.70 7.05
CA THR A 13 -6.64 -4.44 7.46
C THR A 13 -7.62 -3.30 7.68
N GLN A 14 -7.21 -2.33 8.50
CA GLN A 14 -8.00 -1.14 8.86
C GLN A 14 -7.78 0.06 7.90
N HIS A 15 -7.47 -0.19 6.62
CA HIS A 15 -7.29 0.89 5.65
C HIS A 15 -8.58 1.72 5.49
N PRO A 16 -8.51 3.06 5.39
CA PRO A 16 -9.68 3.95 5.28
C PRO A 16 -10.18 4.12 3.83
N ASP A 17 -10.16 3.07 3.02
CA ASP A 17 -10.42 3.11 1.57
C ASP A 17 -11.89 2.85 1.19
N SER A 18 -12.76 2.50 2.15
CA SER A 18 -14.19 2.26 1.88
C SER A 18 -14.94 3.54 1.48
N ALA A 19 -15.79 3.50 0.46
CA ALA A 19 -16.69 4.61 0.13
C ALA A 19 -18.05 4.52 0.83
N SER A 20 -18.30 3.42 1.55
CA SER A 20 -19.64 3.05 2.01
C SER A 20 -19.80 3.02 3.52
N ARG A 21 -18.73 2.76 4.28
CA ARG A 21 -18.80 2.55 5.72
C ARG A 21 -17.64 3.24 6.44
N TYR A 22 -17.99 4.09 7.40
CA TYR A 22 -17.09 4.55 8.44
C TYR A 22 -17.08 3.51 9.56
N ILE A 23 -15.90 3.25 10.12
CA ILE A 23 -15.72 2.35 11.25
C ILE A 23 -14.89 3.06 12.31
N SER A 24 -15.48 3.22 13.50
CA SER A 24 -14.77 3.83 14.62
C SER A 24 -13.83 2.85 15.32
N THR A 25 -12.91 3.38 16.10
CA THR A 25 -12.00 2.59 16.95
C THR A 25 -12.70 1.68 17.96
N GLN A 26 -13.94 2.02 18.35
CA GLN A 26 -14.75 1.21 19.25
C GLN A 26 -15.42 0.02 18.55
N GLU A 27 -15.69 0.12 17.24
CA GLU A 27 -16.28 -0.96 16.44
C GLU A 27 -15.24 -1.98 15.95
N GLU A 28 -13.98 -1.55 15.83
CA GLU A 28 -12.86 -2.34 15.29
C GLU A 28 -12.57 -3.68 15.97
N PRO A 29 -12.74 -3.86 17.30
CA PRO A 29 -12.65 -5.17 17.91
C PRO A 29 -13.73 -6.14 17.41
N GLY A 30 -14.95 -5.66 17.16
CA GLY A 30 -16.01 -6.46 16.54
C GLY A 30 -15.76 -6.72 15.06
N GLU A 31 -15.19 -5.74 14.35
CA GLU A 31 -14.73 -5.91 12.97
C GLU A 31 -13.69 -7.03 12.83
N ALA A 32 -12.81 -7.20 13.81
CA ALA A 32 -11.83 -8.29 13.79
C ALA A 32 -12.51 -9.67 13.78
N ILE A 33 -13.61 -9.83 14.51
CA ILE A 33 -14.41 -11.06 14.50
C ILE A 33 -15.12 -11.23 13.16
N GLU A 34 -15.69 -10.15 12.60
CA GLU A 34 -16.27 -10.14 11.25
C GLU A 34 -15.24 -10.60 10.20
N ALA A 35 -14.00 -10.13 10.30
CA ALA A 35 -12.91 -10.51 9.41
C ALA A 35 -12.68 -12.02 9.35
N ALA A 36 -12.64 -12.68 10.51
CA ALA A 36 -12.41 -14.11 10.57
C ALA A 36 -13.67 -14.93 10.25
N VAL A 37 -14.80 -14.60 10.86
CA VAL A 37 -16.01 -15.44 10.86
C VAL A 37 -16.87 -15.22 9.62
N VAL A 38 -16.96 -13.99 9.13
CA VAL A 38 -17.76 -13.65 7.94
C VAL A 38 -16.92 -13.74 6.68
N PHE A 39 -15.80 -13.01 6.64
CA PHE A 39 -14.96 -12.96 5.43
C PHE A 39 -14.04 -14.16 5.29
N GLY A 40 -13.73 -14.87 6.38
CA GLY A 40 -12.85 -16.03 6.35
C GLY A 40 -11.37 -15.68 6.31
N CYS A 41 -10.96 -14.48 6.75
CA CYS A 41 -9.55 -14.07 6.80
C CYS A 41 -8.76 -14.92 7.81
N ASP A 42 -7.47 -15.11 7.55
CA ASP A 42 -6.55 -15.85 8.44
C ASP A 42 -5.80 -14.94 9.40
N GLU A 43 -5.78 -13.64 9.10
CA GLU A 43 -4.98 -12.67 9.83
C GLU A 43 -5.72 -11.33 9.92
N TYR A 44 -5.53 -10.60 11.02
CA TYR A 44 -6.07 -9.26 11.25
C TYR A 44 -4.95 -8.31 11.69
N MET A 45 -4.87 -7.14 11.06
CA MET A 45 -3.86 -6.12 11.35
C MET A 45 -4.50 -4.87 11.97
N PRO A 46 -4.45 -4.73 13.31
CA PRO A 46 -4.70 -3.46 13.99
C PRO A 46 -3.68 -2.41 13.56
N ASP A 47 -4.12 -1.24 13.09
CA ASP A 47 -3.27 -0.13 12.67
C ASP A 47 -3.06 0.85 13.82
N TYR A 48 -1.84 0.94 14.36
CA TYR A 48 -1.45 1.95 15.36
C TYR A 48 -0.57 3.06 14.78
N GLU A 49 -0.21 2.99 13.49
CA GLU A 49 0.59 3.99 12.78
C GLU A 49 -0.30 5.19 12.44
N GLY A 50 -1.28 4.98 11.58
CA GLY A 50 -2.06 6.07 10.98
C GLY A 50 -3.35 6.44 11.71
N LYS A 51 -3.63 5.81 12.85
CA LYS A 51 -4.91 5.92 13.58
C LYS A 51 -4.68 6.18 15.07
N ALA A 52 -5.63 6.86 15.71
CA ALA A 52 -5.65 7.12 17.15
C ALA A 52 -6.08 5.87 17.93
N THR A 53 -5.43 4.75 17.66
CA THR A 53 -5.84 3.44 18.17
C THR A 53 -5.61 3.35 19.67
N PRO A 54 -6.65 3.01 20.46
CA PRO A 54 -6.50 2.86 21.90
C PRO A 54 -5.49 1.76 22.24
N TYR A 55 -4.73 1.97 23.32
CA TYR A 55 -3.78 1.00 23.85
C TYR A 55 -4.39 -0.42 23.96
N HIS A 56 -5.60 -0.53 24.50
CA HIS A 56 -6.25 -1.82 24.77
C HIS A 56 -6.76 -2.55 23.51
N GLN A 57 -6.67 -2.00 22.29
CA GLN A 57 -7.31 -2.63 21.12
C GLN A 57 -6.77 -4.05 20.86
N ASN A 58 -5.47 -4.31 20.97
CA ASN A 58 -4.93 -5.67 20.83
C ASN A 58 -5.54 -6.64 21.86
N VAL A 59 -5.59 -6.22 23.13
CA VAL A 59 -6.18 -7.01 24.22
C VAL A 59 -7.67 -7.29 23.96
N GLN A 60 -8.43 -6.28 23.51
CA GLN A 60 -9.85 -6.40 23.19
C GLN A 60 -10.09 -7.36 22.02
N VAL A 61 -9.27 -7.28 20.96
CA VAL A 61 -9.36 -8.19 19.81
C VAL A 61 -9.08 -9.63 20.26
N VAL A 62 -7.98 -9.86 20.98
CA VAL A 62 -7.62 -11.20 21.47
C VAL A 62 -8.69 -11.76 22.41
N SER A 63 -9.17 -10.97 23.38
CA SER A 63 -10.21 -11.39 24.34
C SER A 63 -11.51 -11.74 23.62
N LYS A 64 -11.95 -10.94 22.65
CA LYS A 64 -13.14 -11.25 21.86
C LYS A 64 -13.02 -12.56 21.09
N PHE A 65 -11.85 -12.87 20.52
CA PHE A 65 -11.67 -14.17 19.86
C PHE A 65 -11.79 -15.34 20.85
N ILE A 66 -11.20 -15.20 22.04
CA ILE A 66 -11.26 -16.20 23.11
C ILE A 66 -12.68 -16.40 23.64
N GLU A 67 -13.43 -15.30 23.82
CA GLU A 67 -14.74 -15.30 24.47
C GLU A 67 -15.90 -15.59 23.51
N GLU A 68 -15.84 -15.07 22.28
CA GLU A 68 -16.97 -15.04 21.35
C GLU A 68 -16.82 -16.03 20.18
N THR A 69 -15.65 -16.67 20.03
CA THR A 69 -15.38 -17.58 18.90
C THR A 69 -14.76 -18.91 19.34
N GLY A 70 -14.71 -19.88 18.43
CA GLY A 70 -13.95 -21.12 18.59
C GLY A 70 -12.53 -21.07 18.01
N LEU A 71 -12.04 -19.89 17.60
CA LEU A 71 -10.74 -19.70 16.96
C LEU A 71 -9.70 -19.30 18.00
N VAL A 72 -8.58 -20.02 18.05
CA VAL A 72 -7.48 -19.71 18.96
C VAL A 72 -6.54 -18.68 18.32
N PRO A 73 -6.38 -17.47 18.89
CA PRO A 73 -5.40 -16.50 18.40
C PRO A 73 -3.97 -17.06 18.44
N GLY A 74 -3.20 -16.82 17.39
CA GLY A 74 -1.85 -17.36 17.21
C GLY A 74 -1.79 -18.75 16.59
N LYS A 75 -2.93 -19.42 16.41
CA LYS A 75 -3.03 -20.75 15.78
C LYS A 75 -4.05 -20.80 14.64
N ASP A 76 -5.30 -20.44 14.92
CA ASP A 76 -6.40 -20.49 13.94
C ASP A 76 -6.61 -19.13 13.27
N ILE A 77 -6.30 -18.04 13.98
CA ILE A 77 -6.31 -16.66 13.49
C ILE A 77 -5.05 -15.94 13.98
N PHE A 78 -4.40 -15.15 13.12
CA PHE A 78 -3.21 -14.38 13.47
C PHE A 78 -3.55 -12.91 13.69
N ILE A 79 -3.02 -12.31 14.76
CA ILE A 79 -3.16 -10.88 15.03
C ILE A 79 -1.77 -10.25 14.88
N THR A 80 -1.64 -9.31 13.95
CA THR A 80 -0.34 -8.77 13.52
C THR A 80 -0.41 -7.25 13.51
N PRO A 81 -0.19 -6.57 14.66
CA PRO A 81 -0.35 -5.13 14.76
C PRO A 81 0.67 -4.37 13.90
N ARG A 82 0.26 -3.26 13.27
CA ARG A 82 1.16 -2.29 12.63
C ARG A 82 1.53 -1.23 13.64
N ALA A 83 2.77 -1.27 14.13
CA ALA A 83 3.31 -0.29 15.07
C ALA A 83 3.68 1.02 14.34
N PRO A 84 3.82 2.15 15.03
CA PRO A 84 4.43 3.36 14.47
C PRO A 84 5.95 3.23 14.35
N SER A 85 6.56 4.04 13.47
CA SER A 85 8.02 4.11 13.37
C SER A 85 8.60 4.94 14.52
N ALA A 86 9.59 4.41 15.23
CA ALA A 86 10.26 5.16 16.30
C ALA A 86 11.11 6.33 15.79
N VAL A 87 11.56 6.27 14.53
CA VAL A 87 12.40 7.30 13.89
C VAL A 87 11.54 8.38 13.24
N GLN A 88 10.51 7.98 12.49
CA GLN A 88 9.67 8.92 11.75
C GLN A 88 8.56 9.54 12.61
N GLU A 89 8.13 8.86 13.66
CA GLU A 89 7.09 9.35 14.57
C GLU A 89 7.64 9.51 15.99
N ASN A 90 7.37 8.55 16.88
CA ASN A 90 7.72 8.67 18.29
C ASN A 90 7.96 7.29 18.90
N ARG A 91 9.15 7.10 19.48
CA ARG A 91 9.52 5.89 20.23
C ARG A 91 8.55 5.54 21.35
N PHE A 92 7.99 6.52 22.07
CA PHE A 92 6.98 6.24 23.11
C PHE A 92 5.71 5.61 22.53
N ARG A 93 5.27 6.02 21.34
CA ARG A 93 4.12 5.37 20.69
C ARG A 93 4.46 3.96 20.24
N GLN A 94 5.68 3.71 19.75
CA GLN A 94 6.11 2.35 19.39
C GLN A 94 6.12 1.43 20.62
N LEU A 95 6.74 1.87 21.72
CA LEU A 95 6.78 1.11 22.97
C LEU A 95 5.38 0.87 23.56
N MET A 96 4.46 1.84 23.44
CA MET A 96 3.07 1.68 23.84
C MET A 96 2.39 0.51 23.12
N VAL A 97 2.62 0.36 21.81
CA VAL A 97 2.09 -0.78 21.04
C VAL A 97 2.74 -2.09 21.47
N MET A 98 4.05 -2.10 21.68
CA MET A 98 4.78 -3.30 22.15
C MET A 98 4.31 -3.75 23.54
N MET A 99 4.02 -2.82 24.45
CA MET A 99 3.42 -3.12 25.76
C MET A 99 2.01 -3.70 25.62
N SER A 100 1.20 -3.13 24.72
CA SER A 100 -0.14 -3.65 24.40
C SER A 100 -0.08 -5.08 23.84
N ILE A 101 0.92 -5.38 23.00
CA ILE A 101 1.20 -6.74 22.51
C ILE A 101 1.54 -7.68 23.66
N ALA A 102 2.43 -7.25 24.57
CA ALA A 102 2.81 -8.06 25.73
C ALA A 102 1.61 -8.38 26.63
N GLU A 103 0.75 -7.40 26.91
CA GLU A 103 -0.47 -7.61 27.71
C GLU A 103 -1.48 -8.53 27.01
N ALA A 104 -1.65 -8.40 25.69
CA ALA A 104 -2.51 -9.29 24.92
C ALA A 104 -1.99 -10.74 24.95
N ASN A 105 -0.67 -10.93 24.87
CA ASN A 105 -0.04 -12.24 25.00
C ASN A 105 -0.14 -12.80 26.42
N HIS A 106 0.02 -11.97 27.44
CA HIS A 106 -0.21 -12.37 28.82
C HIS A 106 -1.63 -12.93 29.00
N SER A 107 -2.62 -12.15 28.54
CA SER A 107 -4.03 -12.54 28.60
C SER A 107 -4.27 -13.86 27.86
N ALA A 108 -3.76 -14.01 26.63
CA ALA A 108 -3.91 -15.24 25.85
C ALA A 108 -3.33 -16.48 26.56
N LEU A 109 -2.17 -16.32 27.22
CA LEU A 109 -1.48 -17.39 27.93
C LEU A 109 -2.15 -17.79 29.25
N GLU A 110 -3.02 -16.95 29.82
CA GLU A 110 -3.87 -17.34 30.96
C GLU A 110 -5.01 -18.28 30.54
N TYR A 111 -5.45 -18.21 29.27
CA TYR A 111 -6.55 -19.03 28.75
C TYR A 111 -6.09 -20.26 27.95
N SER A 112 -4.91 -20.22 27.32
CA SER A 112 -4.39 -21.30 26.49
C SER A 112 -2.86 -21.34 26.47
N ASP A 113 -2.26 -22.47 26.08
CA ASP A 113 -0.80 -22.58 25.90
C ASP A 113 -0.30 -21.90 24.60
N VAL A 114 -1.13 -21.10 23.93
CA VAL A 114 -0.81 -20.45 22.65
C VAL A 114 -0.71 -18.94 22.83
N GLN A 115 0.43 -18.39 22.42
CA GLN A 115 0.64 -16.95 22.34
C GLN A 115 -0.13 -16.35 21.16
N ALA A 116 -0.90 -15.28 21.42
CA ALA A 116 -1.79 -14.69 20.42
C ALA A 116 -1.08 -13.90 19.31
N ILE A 117 -0.08 -13.09 19.67
CA ILE A 117 0.64 -12.19 18.75
C ILE A 117 2.10 -12.62 18.70
N ASN A 118 2.53 -13.08 17.52
CA ASN A 118 3.89 -13.59 17.27
C ASN A 118 4.68 -12.69 16.31
N GLU A 119 4.02 -11.75 15.65
CA GLU A 119 4.62 -10.85 14.67
C GLU A 119 3.99 -9.45 14.75
N PHE A 120 4.73 -8.42 14.37
CA PHE A 120 4.21 -7.05 14.25
C PHE A 120 4.91 -6.30 13.12
N VAL A 121 4.18 -5.40 12.44
CA VAL A 121 4.69 -4.66 11.26
C VAL A 121 5.39 -3.39 11.69
N HIS A 122 6.58 -3.15 11.12
CA HIS A 122 7.35 -1.92 11.21
C HIS A 122 7.22 -1.10 9.91
N PRO A 123 6.55 0.07 9.93
CA PRO A 123 6.27 0.87 8.73
C PRO A 123 7.48 1.72 8.33
N MET A 124 7.47 2.20 7.07
CA MET A 124 8.48 3.12 6.54
C MET A 124 9.91 2.65 6.81
N THR A 125 10.15 1.36 6.59
CA THR A 125 11.45 0.76 6.92
C THR A 125 12.52 1.30 5.97
N GLY A 126 13.46 2.08 6.50
CA GLY A 126 14.51 2.71 5.69
C GLY A 126 15.88 2.04 5.81
N THR A 127 16.20 1.43 6.95
CA THR A 127 17.53 0.83 7.18
C THR A 127 17.46 -0.44 8.02
N VAL A 128 18.46 -1.32 7.86
CA VAL A 128 18.66 -2.51 8.70
C VAL A 128 18.69 -2.16 10.19
N ARG A 129 19.36 -1.05 10.53
CA ARG A 129 19.49 -0.59 11.90
C ARG A 129 18.13 -0.31 12.55
N GLU A 130 17.22 0.34 11.84
CA GLU A 130 15.87 0.62 12.35
C GLU A 130 15.11 -0.67 12.68
N ILE A 131 15.24 -1.69 11.84
CA ILE A 131 14.59 -2.99 12.03
C ILE A 131 15.16 -3.68 13.28
N ILE A 132 16.48 -3.73 13.41
CA ILE A 132 17.16 -4.38 14.55
C ILE A 132 16.92 -3.62 15.86
N ASP A 133 16.94 -2.28 15.84
CA ASP A 133 16.65 -1.45 17.02
C ASP A 133 15.20 -1.67 17.47
N ALA A 134 14.23 -1.73 16.55
CA ALA A 134 12.83 -2.02 16.88
C ALA A 134 12.63 -3.47 17.38
N GLN A 135 13.35 -4.46 16.84
CA GLN A 135 13.34 -5.81 17.39
C GLN A 135 13.93 -5.84 18.81
N GLN A 136 15.02 -5.10 19.06
CA GLN A 136 15.61 -4.97 20.40
C GLN A 136 14.62 -4.34 21.38
N HIS A 137 13.88 -3.30 20.99
CA HIS A 137 12.83 -2.73 21.85
C HIS A 137 11.78 -3.77 22.25
N MET A 138 11.39 -4.68 21.35
CA MET A 138 10.45 -5.76 21.67
C MET A 138 11.07 -6.78 22.64
N VAL A 139 12.37 -7.08 22.52
CA VAL A 139 13.11 -7.90 23.50
C VAL A 139 13.06 -7.23 24.88
N ASP A 140 13.38 -5.94 24.97
CA ASP A 140 13.39 -5.19 26.23
C ASP A 140 12.00 -5.15 26.88
N VAL A 141 10.94 -5.00 26.08
CA VAL A 141 9.54 -5.07 26.56
C VAL A 141 9.19 -6.47 27.05
N SER A 142 9.68 -7.52 26.38
CA SER A 142 9.49 -8.90 26.84
C SER A 142 10.18 -9.17 28.19
N GLU A 143 11.37 -8.62 28.40
CA GLU A 143 12.08 -8.72 29.68
C GLU A 143 11.35 -7.95 30.78
N LEU A 144 10.85 -6.75 30.47
CA LEU A 144 10.02 -5.96 31.39
C LEU A 144 8.75 -6.73 31.79
N ALA A 145 8.06 -7.32 30.81
CA ALA A 145 6.86 -8.11 31.03
C ALA A 145 7.13 -9.29 31.99
N LYS A 146 8.24 -10.02 31.78
CA LYS A 146 8.67 -11.10 32.66
C LYS A 146 9.00 -10.62 34.07
N LYS A 147 9.65 -9.46 34.19
CA LYS A 147 10.03 -8.89 35.49
C LYS A 147 8.82 -8.45 36.31
N GLU A 148 7.88 -7.73 35.70
CA GLU A 148 6.76 -7.10 36.42
C GLU A 148 5.55 -8.03 36.59
N PHE A 149 5.32 -8.95 35.65
CA PHE A 149 4.14 -9.83 35.64
C PHE A 149 4.47 -11.32 35.79
N GLY A 150 5.75 -11.70 35.77
CA GLY A 150 6.18 -13.09 36.00
C GLY A 150 5.86 -14.06 34.86
N PHE A 151 5.36 -13.61 33.71
CA PHE A 151 5.12 -14.47 32.53
C PHE A 151 6.23 -14.32 31.48
N ALA A 152 6.51 -15.40 30.77
CA ALA A 152 7.44 -15.39 29.64
C ALA A 152 6.66 -15.57 28.34
N MET A 153 7.09 -14.87 27.29
CA MET A 153 6.56 -14.99 25.93
C MET A 153 7.69 -15.21 24.94
N GLU A 154 7.37 -15.82 23.81
CA GLU A 154 8.27 -15.78 22.66
C GLU A 154 8.28 -14.35 22.12
N VAL A 155 9.46 -13.75 21.95
CA VAL A 155 9.55 -12.36 21.51
C VAL A 155 8.92 -12.22 20.12
N PRO A 156 7.85 -11.42 19.96
CA PRO A 156 7.24 -11.19 18.66
C PRO A 156 8.27 -10.68 17.63
N ARG A 157 8.23 -11.23 16.43
CA ARG A 157 9.14 -10.89 15.33
C ARG A 157 8.65 -9.68 14.56
N ILE A 158 9.55 -8.78 14.24
CA ILE A 158 9.26 -7.64 13.38
C ILE A 158 9.10 -8.06 11.91
N ILE A 159 8.16 -7.42 11.22
CA ILE A 159 7.93 -7.54 9.78
C ILE A 159 8.24 -6.16 9.16
N PRO A 160 9.34 -5.99 8.42
CA PRO A 160 9.62 -4.73 7.74
C PRO A 160 8.60 -4.48 6.61
N LEU A 161 7.95 -3.32 6.65
CA LEU A 161 7.12 -2.80 5.57
C LEU A 161 7.93 -1.83 4.71
N ILE A 162 8.16 -2.24 3.45
CA ILE A 162 8.92 -1.54 2.41
C ILE A 162 7.94 -0.88 1.45
N GLU A 163 7.96 0.45 1.39
CA GLU A 163 6.88 1.25 0.78
C GLU A 163 7.30 2.07 -0.45
N ASP A 164 8.56 2.51 -0.56
CA ASP A 164 9.03 3.32 -1.69
C ASP A 164 9.73 2.47 -2.79
N ALA A 165 9.69 2.95 -4.03
CA ALA A 165 10.24 2.22 -5.17
C ALA A 165 11.76 1.96 -5.09
N PRO A 166 12.61 2.93 -4.68
CA PRO A 166 14.03 2.67 -4.43
C PRO A 166 14.28 1.58 -3.38
N ALA A 167 13.55 1.59 -2.26
CA ALA A 167 13.69 0.57 -1.22
C ALA A 167 13.20 -0.81 -1.70
N LEU A 168 12.13 -0.86 -2.50
CA LEU A 168 11.67 -2.11 -3.13
C LEU A 168 12.72 -2.72 -4.07
N LEU A 169 13.47 -1.89 -4.81
CA LEU A 169 14.59 -2.37 -5.63
C LEU A 169 15.75 -2.97 -4.81
N ASN A 170 15.86 -2.61 -3.53
CA ASN A 170 16.87 -3.13 -2.61
C ASN A 170 16.28 -4.10 -1.56
N ALA A 171 15.07 -4.63 -1.81
CA ALA A 171 14.37 -5.44 -0.82
C ALA A 171 15.10 -6.75 -0.49
N LYS A 172 15.79 -7.35 -1.48
CA LYS A 172 16.61 -8.55 -1.28
C LYS A 172 17.76 -8.25 -0.32
N GLU A 173 18.54 -7.22 -0.63
CA GLU A 173 19.71 -6.80 0.14
C GLU A 173 19.32 -6.34 1.55
N LEU A 174 18.19 -5.62 1.68
CA LEU A 174 17.66 -5.20 2.98
C LEU A 174 17.28 -6.42 3.84
N ALA A 175 16.56 -7.39 3.28
CA ALA A 175 16.16 -8.60 3.98
C ALA A 175 17.37 -9.45 4.38
N GLU A 176 18.30 -9.68 3.45
CA GLU A 176 19.54 -10.43 3.68
C GLU A 176 20.38 -9.77 4.79
N SER A 177 20.65 -8.48 4.66
CA SER A 177 21.44 -7.72 5.64
C SER A 177 20.76 -7.69 7.01
N THR A 178 19.43 -7.67 7.05
CA THR A 178 18.65 -7.76 8.29
C THR A 178 18.86 -9.11 8.97
N LEU A 179 18.78 -10.22 8.24
CA LEU A 179 18.99 -11.55 8.80
C LEU A 179 20.41 -11.75 9.31
N PHE A 180 21.41 -11.20 8.62
CA PHE A 180 22.79 -11.20 9.11
C PHE A 180 22.97 -10.39 10.39
N ALA A 181 22.48 -9.14 10.40
CA ALA A 181 22.56 -8.28 11.58
C ALA A 181 21.76 -8.87 12.77
N TRP A 182 20.65 -9.55 12.48
CA TRP A 182 19.86 -10.26 13.47
C TRP A 182 20.66 -11.38 14.11
N LYS A 183 21.31 -12.23 13.31
CA LYS A 183 22.15 -13.31 13.80
C LYS A 183 23.33 -12.79 14.63
N GLU A 184 23.94 -11.68 14.21
CA GLU A 184 25.02 -11.04 14.97
C GLU A 184 24.53 -10.51 16.32
N ARG A 185 23.38 -9.83 16.34
CA ARG A 185 22.84 -9.18 17.54
C ARG A 185 22.22 -10.16 18.54
N PHE A 186 21.50 -11.16 18.05
CA PHE A 186 20.66 -12.06 18.85
C PHE A 186 21.17 -13.52 18.86
N GLY A 187 22.31 -13.79 18.23
CA GLY A 187 23.00 -15.08 18.23
C GLY A 187 22.51 -16.10 17.20
N THR A 188 21.24 -16.03 16.79
CA THR A 188 20.67 -16.88 15.73
C THR A 188 19.78 -16.07 14.79
N ALA A 189 19.75 -16.44 13.51
CA ALA A 189 18.73 -15.96 12.59
C ALA A 189 17.37 -16.58 12.97
N PRO A 190 16.25 -15.88 12.70
CA PRO A 190 14.93 -16.45 12.90
C PRO A 190 14.66 -17.59 11.91
N GLU A 191 13.90 -18.61 12.33
CA GLU A 191 13.47 -19.70 11.45
C GLU A 191 12.54 -19.20 10.33
N LYS A 192 11.80 -18.12 10.61
CA LYS A 192 10.81 -17.51 9.73
C LYS A 192 10.99 -16.00 9.68
N PHE A 193 10.91 -15.43 8.49
CA PHE A 193 10.99 -13.99 8.32
C PHE A 193 10.06 -13.51 7.19
N ARG A 194 9.12 -12.64 7.53
CA ARG A 194 8.20 -12.03 6.56
C ARG A 194 8.64 -10.63 6.21
N VAL A 195 8.46 -10.24 4.95
CA VAL A 195 8.58 -8.87 4.46
C VAL A 195 7.23 -8.42 3.94
N PHE A 196 6.87 -7.16 4.17
CA PHE A 196 5.63 -6.57 3.70
C PHE A 196 5.95 -5.52 2.61
N LEU A 197 5.42 -5.72 1.41
CA LEU A 197 5.60 -4.82 0.27
C LEU A 197 4.37 -3.92 0.09
N GLY A 198 4.57 -2.60 0.05
CA GLY A 198 3.51 -1.61 -0.15
C GLY A 198 3.41 -1.12 -1.60
N LYS A 199 2.34 -1.50 -2.31
CA LYS A 199 2.06 -1.01 -3.68
C LYS A 199 1.57 0.43 -3.71
N SER A 200 0.73 0.81 -2.76
CA SER A 200 0.04 2.11 -2.76
C SER A 200 1.02 3.29 -2.65
N ASP A 201 2.00 3.17 -1.76
CA ASP A 201 2.95 4.23 -1.46
C ASP A 201 4.01 4.39 -2.55
N SER A 202 4.48 3.27 -3.11
CA SER A 202 5.39 3.29 -4.26
C SER A 202 4.72 3.89 -5.49
N ALA A 203 3.42 3.62 -5.70
CA ALA A 203 2.64 4.22 -6.78
C ALA A 203 2.51 5.73 -6.60
N LEU A 204 2.22 6.19 -5.39
CA LEU A 204 2.16 7.62 -5.09
C LEU A 204 3.47 8.33 -5.45
N SER A 205 4.62 7.72 -5.19
CA SER A 205 5.93 8.33 -5.41
C SER A 205 6.44 8.20 -6.85
N PHE A 206 6.15 7.11 -7.57
CA PHE A 206 6.77 6.81 -8.87
C PHE A 206 5.77 6.52 -10.01
N GLY A 207 4.48 6.51 -9.71
CA GLY A 207 3.44 6.23 -10.69
C GLY A 207 3.12 4.75 -10.82
N HIS A 208 2.09 4.47 -11.62
CA HIS A 208 1.47 3.14 -11.66
C HIS A 208 2.42 2.05 -12.15
N VAL A 209 3.04 2.24 -13.31
CA VAL A 209 3.90 1.24 -13.94
C VAL A 209 5.18 1.02 -13.15
N ALA A 210 5.89 2.10 -12.81
CA ALA A 210 7.14 2.02 -12.07
C ALA A 210 6.95 1.29 -10.71
N SER A 211 5.87 1.60 -9.98
CA SER A 211 5.57 0.92 -8.72
C SER A 211 5.25 -0.56 -8.87
N THR A 212 4.48 -0.96 -9.89
CA THR A 212 4.23 -2.38 -10.19
C THR A 212 5.54 -3.10 -10.48
N LEU A 213 6.39 -2.53 -11.32
CA LEU A 213 7.68 -3.11 -11.68
C LEU A 213 8.61 -3.23 -10.46
N SER A 214 8.68 -2.21 -9.60
CA SER A 214 9.45 -2.27 -8.35
C SER A 214 8.94 -3.35 -7.40
N CYS A 215 7.62 -3.51 -7.28
CA CYS A 215 7.03 -4.59 -6.49
C CYS A 215 7.43 -5.98 -7.03
N LYS A 216 7.37 -6.17 -8.35
CA LYS A 216 7.76 -7.45 -8.98
C LYS A 216 9.24 -7.73 -8.84
N TYR A 217 10.08 -6.70 -8.93
CA TYR A 217 11.51 -6.80 -8.66
C TYR A 217 11.78 -7.26 -7.21
N ALA A 218 11.08 -6.65 -6.24
CA ALA A 218 11.19 -7.04 -4.83
C ALA A 218 10.74 -8.48 -4.59
N ILE A 219 9.59 -8.89 -5.14
CA ILE A 219 9.08 -10.26 -5.03
C ILE A 219 10.09 -11.26 -5.59
N ASN A 220 10.64 -10.96 -6.78
CA ASN A 220 11.66 -11.78 -7.42
C ASN A 220 12.91 -11.93 -6.52
N GLY A 221 13.46 -10.83 -6.03
CA GLY A 221 14.68 -10.85 -5.21
C GLY A 221 14.51 -11.57 -3.86
N ILE A 222 13.37 -11.38 -3.18
CA ILE A 222 13.07 -12.10 -1.93
C ILE A 222 12.89 -13.60 -2.19
N SER A 223 12.29 -13.97 -3.33
CA SER A 223 12.12 -15.38 -3.71
C SER A 223 13.45 -16.07 -4.01
N GLU A 224 14.41 -15.35 -4.61
CA GLU A 224 15.77 -15.86 -4.76
C GLU A 224 16.45 -16.07 -3.40
N LEU A 225 16.29 -15.11 -2.49
CA LEU A 225 16.86 -15.17 -1.15
C LEU A 225 16.34 -16.37 -0.34
N GLU A 226 15.06 -16.75 -0.46
CA GLU A 226 14.52 -17.97 0.17
C GLU A 226 15.30 -19.23 -0.23
N SER A 227 15.87 -19.26 -1.44
CA SER A 227 16.65 -20.40 -1.93
C SER A 227 18.11 -20.37 -1.46
N GLU A 228 18.58 -19.23 -0.97
CA GLU A 228 19.97 -18.99 -0.55
C GLU A 228 20.17 -19.16 0.98
N LEU A 229 19.08 -19.08 1.77
CA LEU A 229 19.11 -19.10 3.23
C LEU A 229 18.30 -20.25 3.84
N ASP A 230 18.63 -20.63 5.07
CA ASP A 230 17.86 -21.62 5.86
C ASP A 230 16.58 -21.02 6.49
N THR A 231 16.38 -19.70 6.40
CA THR A 231 15.20 -19.00 6.92
C THR A 231 14.03 -19.13 5.93
N GLU A 232 12.88 -19.60 6.41
CA GLU A 232 11.64 -19.60 5.62
C GLU A 232 11.17 -18.16 5.42
N MET A 233 11.11 -17.72 4.16
CA MET A 233 10.73 -16.35 3.80
C MET A 233 9.25 -16.26 3.46
N GLY A 234 8.60 -15.16 3.86
CA GLY A 234 7.21 -14.87 3.49
C GLY A 234 7.04 -13.46 2.94
N ILE A 235 6.15 -13.28 1.97
CA ILE A 235 5.87 -11.98 1.36
C ILE A 235 4.40 -11.61 1.58
N ILE A 236 4.19 -10.50 2.29
CA ILE A 236 2.88 -9.84 2.42
C ILE A 236 2.80 -8.76 1.35
N PHE A 237 1.68 -8.70 0.63
CA PHE A 237 1.46 -7.71 -0.41
C PHE A 237 0.28 -6.80 -0.11
N GLY A 238 0.57 -5.51 0.06
CA GLY A 238 -0.39 -4.47 0.39
C GLY A 238 -0.96 -3.83 -0.85
N ALA A 239 -2.20 -4.20 -1.19
CA ALA A 239 -2.89 -3.75 -2.39
C ALA A 239 -4.33 -3.29 -2.10
N GLY A 240 -4.72 -2.17 -2.71
CA GLY A 240 -6.10 -1.66 -2.74
C GLY A 240 -6.85 -2.14 -3.98
N THR A 241 -8.15 -1.81 -4.04
CA THR A 241 -9.04 -2.28 -5.12
C THR A 241 -8.91 -1.46 -6.41
N LEU A 242 -8.53 -0.18 -6.35
CA LEU A 242 -8.29 0.62 -7.55
C LEU A 242 -6.93 0.25 -8.19
N PRO A 243 -6.80 0.34 -9.53
CA PRO A 243 -5.61 -0.12 -10.22
C PRO A 243 -4.31 0.52 -9.74
N PHE A 244 -4.30 1.84 -9.55
CA PHE A 244 -3.14 2.57 -9.03
C PHE A 244 -2.57 1.96 -7.74
N ARG A 245 -3.43 1.41 -6.89
CA ARG A 245 -3.09 0.82 -5.59
C ARG A 245 -2.97 -0.71 -5.60
N GLY A 246 -3.15 -1.36 -6.76
CA GLY A 246 -2.90 -2.79 -6.96
C GLY A 246 -4.02 -3.58 -7.62
N HIS A 247 -5.19 -3.00 -7.86
CA HIS A 247 -6.32 -3.66 -8.54
C HIS A 247 -6.79 -5.00 -7.93
N LEU A 248 -6.74 -5.10 -6.59
CA LEU A 248 -7.11 -6.33 -5.87
C LEU A 248 -8.62 -6.36 -5.60
N ASP A 249 -9.39 -6.81 -6.58
CA ASP A 249 -10.81 -7.12 -6.43
C ASP A 249 -11.18 -8.48 -7.05
N LEU A 250 -12.42 -8.92 -6.85
CA LEU A 250 -12.87 -10.22 -7.35
C LEU A 250 -12.85 -10.31 -8.89
N LYS A 251 -13.18 -9.23 -9.60
CA LYS A 251 -13.28 -9.23 -11.07
C LYS A 251 -11.90 -9.33 -11.72
N ASN A 252 -10.89 -8.74 -11.10
CA ASN A 252 -9.51 -8.72 -11.58
C ASN A 252 -8.61 -9.76 -10.87
N ALA A 253 -9.16 -10.57 -9.96
CA ALA A 253 -8.38 -11.47 -9.10
C ALA A 253 -7.44 -12.41 -9.86
N GLU A 254 -7.89 -12.98 -10.98
CA GLU A 254 -7.06 -13.87 -11.81
C GLU A 254 -5.84 -13.15 -12.39
N ASN A 255 -6.02 -11.91 -12.84
CA ASN A 255 -4.91 -11.09 -13.32
C ASN A 255 -3.98 -10.75 -12.16
N PHE A 256 -4.52 -10.33 -11.01
CA PHE A 256 -3.75 -9.99 -9.82
C PHE A 256 -2.83 -11.13 -9.36
N PHE A 257 -3.37 -12.35 -9.19
CA PHE A 257 -2.57 -13.49 -8.72
C PHE A 257 -1.50 -13.90 -9.74
N ARG A 258 -1.79 -13.76 -11.05
CA ARG A 258 -0.80 -14.00 -12.10
C ARG A 258 0.30 -12.92 -12.12
N GLU A 259 -0.06 -11.66 -11.89
CA GLU A 259 0.84 -10.51 -11.92
C GLU A 259 1.87 -10.57 -10.79
N TYR A 260 1.42 -10.94 -9.59
CA TYR A 260 2.19 -10.92 -8.35
C TYR A 260 2.49 -12.32 -7.78
N ARG A 261 2.79 -13.29 -8.66
CA ARG A 261 3.23 -14.63 -8.23
C ARG A 261 4.48 -14.55 -7.35
N GLY A 262 4.54 -15.37 -6.31
CA GLY A 262 5.56 -15.33 -5.25
C GLY A 262 5.06 -14.76 -3.92
N ILE A 263 3.98 -13.98 -3.93
CA ILE A 263 3.39 -13.47 -2.68
C ILE A 263 2.75 -14.62 -1.88
N GLY A 264 2.83 -14.54 -0.55
CA GLY A 264 2.27 -15.52 0.38
C GLY A 264 1.00 -15.06 1.09
N THR A 265 0.89 -13.74 1.31
CA THR A 265 -0.25 -13.11 2.00
C THR A 265 -0.70 -11.87 1.24
N ILE A 266 -2.00 -11.68 1.08
CA ILE A 266 -2.59 -10.43 0.55
C ILE A 266 -3.31 -9.65 1.64
N THR A 267 -3.38 -8.33 1.48
CA THR A 267 -4.28 -7.51 2.31
C THR A 267 -5.71 -7.51 1.78
N LEU A 268 -6.69 -7.77 2.65
CA LEU A 268 -8.10 -7.47 2.41
C LEU A 268 -8.43 -6.11 3.05
N GLN A 269 -8.49 -5.06 2.23
CA GLN A 269 -8.73 -3.68 2.69
C GLN A 269 -10.23 -3.40 2.90
N SER A 270 -10.60 -2.20 3.34
CA SER A 270 -12.00 -1.91 3.70
C SER A 270 -12.90 -1.72 2.48
N ALA A 271 -12.35 -1.29 1.32
CA ALA A 271 -13.16 -1.10 0.10
C ALA A 271 -13.81 -2.42 -0.35
N VAL A 272 -13.04 -3.49 -0.52
CA VAL A 272 -13.57 -4.79 -0.94
C VAL A 272 -14.57 -5.38 0.05
N ARG A 273 -14.42 -5.09 1.36
CA ARG A 273 -15.33 -5.58 2.39
C ARG A 273 -16.67 -4.84 2.46
N TYR A 274 -16.66 -3.53 2.18
CA TYR A 274 -17.83 -2.68 2.47
C TYR A 274 -18.38 -1.89 1.28
N SER A 275 -17.62 -1.76 0.20
CA SER A 275 -18.02 -0.99 -0.99
C SER A 275 -18.32 -1.86 -2.22
N HIS A 276 -17.86 -3.11 -2.22
CA HIS A 276 -18.09 -4.07 -3.31
C HIS A 276 -19.39 -4.86 -3.08
N GLU A 277 -19.74 -5.75 -4.02
CA GLU A 277 -21.00 -6.50 -3.89
C GLU A 277 -20.91 -7.47 -2.70
N LYS A 278 -22.06 -7.74 -2.07
CA LYS A 278 -22.14 -8.72 -1.00
C LYS A 278 -21.65 -10.08 -1.50
N GLY A 279 -20.69 -10.68 -0.79
CA GLY A 279 -20.06 -11.95 -1.17
C GLY A 279 -18.75 -11.80 -1.96
N ASP A 280 -18.42 -10.61 -2.48
CA ASP A 280 -17.19 -10.41 -3.25
C ASP A 280 -15.94 -10.64 -2.40
N ALA A 281 -15.95 -10.16 -1.15
CA ALA A 281 -14.84 -10.33 -0.21
C ALA A 281 -14.62 -11.81 0.14
N GLU A 282 -15.70 -12.53 0.49
CA GLU A 282 -15.66 -13.96 0.80
C GLU A 282 -15.16 -14.78 -0.39
N ALA A 283 -15.63 -14.48 -1.60
CA ALA A 283 -15.20 -15.15 -2.81
C ALA A 283 -13.71 -14.88 -3.10
N LEU A 284 -13.25 -13.64 -2.93
CA LEU A 284 -11.85 -13.27 -3.10
C LEU A 284 -10.94 -13.97 -2.09
N VAL A 285 -11.36 -14.03 -0.81
CA VAL A 285 -10.63 -14.75 0.26
C VAL A 285 -10.51 -16.24 -0.09
N ASN A 286 -11.60 -16.87 -0.52
CA ASN A 286 -11.60 -18.28 -0.92
C ASN A 286 -10.70 -18.55 -2.13
N LEU A 287 -10.64 -17.62 -3.08
CA LEU A 287 -9.73 -17.72 -4.22
C LEU A 287 -8.27 -17.55 -3.80
N ALA A 288 -7.97 -16.54 -2.96
CA ALA A 288 -6.63 -16.29 -2.44
C ALA A 288 -6.08 -17.50 -1.68
N LYS A 289 -6.89 -18.13 -0.82
CA LYS A 289 -6.51 -19.35 -0.08
C LYS A 289 -6.16 -20.54 -0.99
N LYS A 290 -6.79 -20.62 -2.16
CA LYS A 290 -6.53 -21.69 -3.16
C LYS A 290 -5.29 -21.41 -4.00
N ARG A 291 -4.98 -20.14 -4.27
CA ARG A 291 -3.92 -19.72 -5.18
C ARG A 291 -2.59 -19.51 -4.45
N LEU A 292 -2.60 -18.94 -3.25
CA LEU A 292 -1.37 -18.50 -2.59
C LEU A 292 -0.66 -19.64 -1.81
N PRO A 293 0.68 -19.74 -1.83
CA PRO A 293 1.58 -18.98 -2.70
C PRO A 293 1.68 -19.67 -4.07
N GLU A 294 1.72 -18.88 -5.14
CA GLU A 294 2.11 -19.39 -6.46
C GLU A 294 3.61 -19.26 -6.67
N THR A 295 4.18 -20.14 -7.49
CA THR A 295 5.60 -20.08 -7.85
C THR A 295 5.94 -18.74 -8.51
N PRO A 296 6.94 -18.00 -7.99
CA PRO A 296 7.31 -16.70 -8.50
C PRO A 296 7.84 -16.78 -9.92
N GLU A 297 7.78 -15.64 -10.62
CA GLU A 297 8.50 -15.46 -11.87
C GLU A 297 9.95 -15.09 -11.59
N LEU A 298 10.88 -15.81 -12.23
CA LEU A 298 12.31 -15.51 -12.16
C LEU A 298 12.74 -14.66 -13.36
N PHE A 299 13.47 -13.57 -13.09
CA PHE A 299 14.02 -12.68 -14.09
C PHE A 299 15.52 -12.90 -14.23
N SER A 300 16.03 -12.88 -15.45
CA SER A 300 17.49 -12.86 -15.69
C SER A 300 18.11 -11.53 -15.24
N LEU A 301 19.44 -11.46 -15.20
CA LEU A 301 20.13 -10.22 -14.87
C LEU A 301 19.82 -9.12 -15.89
N GLU A 302 19.78 -9.45 -17.18
CA GLU A 302 19.44 -8.53 -18.26
C GLU A 302 18.00 -8.01 -18.14
N GLU A 303 17.06 -8.88 -17.75
CA GLU A 303 15.67 -8.49 -17.52
C GLU A 303 15.53 -7.58 -16.30
N LYS A 304 16.29 -7.84 -15.23
CA LYS A 304 16.37 -6.95 -14.06
C LYS A 304 16.91 -5.58 -14.43
N GLU A 305 17.98 -5.51 -15.22
CA GLU A 305 18.52 -4.25 -15.73
C GLU A 305 17.50 -3.50 -16.59
N GLU A 306 16.80 -4.20 -17.48
CA GLU A 306 15.73 -3.61 -18.30
C GLU A 306 14.58 -3.07 -17.43
N ILE A 307 14.11 -3.84 -16.44
CA ILE A 307 13.08 -3.42 -15.47
C ILE A 307 13.49 -2.15 -14.73
N VAL A 308 14.73 -2.06 -14.24
CA VAL A 308 15.22 -0.84 -13.57
C VAL A 308 15.18 0.38 -14.50
N ASN A 309 15.59 0.20 -15.76
CA ASN A 309 15.52 1.28 -16.76
C ASN A 309 14.08 1.71 -17.05
N LEU A 310 13.14 0.76 -17.14
CA LEU A 310 11.72 1.05 -17.28
C LEU A 310 11.21 1.87 -16.08
N ILE A 311 11.50 1.44 -14.84
CA ILE A 311 11.12 2.20 -13.63
C ILE A 311 11.66 3.63 -13.69
N GLY A 312 12.91 3.81 -14.14
CA GLY A 312 13.51 5.14 -14.34
C GLY A 312 12.75 6.02 -15.34
N ILE A 313 12.38 5.48 -16.51
CA ILE A 313 11.63 6.21 -17.55
C ILE A 313 10.23 6.58 -17.05
N PHE A 314 9.48 5.62 -16.51
CA PHE A 314 8.11 5.87 -16.02
C PHE A 314 8.10 6.83 -14.82
N GLY A 315 9.02 6.64 -13.86
CA GLY A 315 9.16 7.53 -12.71
C GLY A 315 9.50 8.98 -13.11
N THR A 316 10.34 9.15 -14.13
CA THR A 316 10.71 10.47 -14.68
C THR A 316 9.48 11.21 -15.20
N ARG A 317 8.64 10.53 -16.01
CA ARG A 317 7.46 11.15 -16.62
C ARG A 317 6.38 11.46 -15.60
N TYR A 318 6.12 10.52 -14.70
CA TYR A 318 5.15 10.70 -13.63
C TYR A 318 5.53 11.87 -12.70
N SER A 319 6.78 11.93 -12.24
CA SER A 319 7.24 12.94 -11.27
C SER A 319 7.08 14.37 -11.79
N ARG A 320 7.33 14.60 -13.09
CA ARG A 320 7.16 15.93 -13.71
C ARG A 320 5.72 16.44 -13.61
N ILE A 321 4.73 15.60 -13.93
CA ILE A 321 3.32 16.00 -13.93
C ILE A 321 2.81 16.16 -12.50
N ILE A 322 3.14 15.24 -11.58
CA ILE A 322 2.64 15.30 -10.20
C ILE A 322 3.12 16.54 -9.45
N ARG A 323 4.31 17.05 -9.75
CA ARG A 323 4.79 18.31 -9.17
C ARG A 323 3.85 19.47 -9.47
N GLU A 324 3.35 19.56 -10.70
CA GLU A 324 2.39 20.60 -11.10
C GLU A 324 1.01 20.41 -10.44
N LEU A 325 0.59 19.16 -10.21
CA LEU A 325 -0.72 18.84 -9.65
C LEU A 325 -0.78 18.81 -8.12
N SER A 326 0.37 18.82 -7.46
CA SER A 326 0.48 18.67 -6.00
C SER A 326 -0.45 19.58 -5.21
N SER A 327 -0.54 20.87 -5.56
CA SER A 327 -1.41 21.84 -4.88
C SER A 327 -2.89 21.45 -4.97
N THR A 328 -3.37 21.19 -6.17
CA THR A 328 -4.76 20.78 -6.44
C THR A 328 -5.10 19.46 -5.75
N ILE A 329 -4.17 18.50 -5.78
CA ILE A 329 -4.33 17.19 -5.14
C ILE A 329 -4.49 17.35 -3.62
N ASN A 330 -3.66 18.18 -2.97
CA ASN A 330 -3.75 18.40 -1.52
C ASN A 330 -5.09 19.05 -1.14
N GLN A 331 -5.53 20.07 -1.88
CA GLN A 331 -6.82 20.75 -1.63
C GLN A 331 -8.01 19.77 -1.69
N LEU A 332 -8.03 18.90 -2.70
CA LEU A 332 -9.07 17.88 -2.85
C LEU A 332 -8.98 16.78 -1.80
N ALA A 333 -7.76 16.37 -1.46
CA ALA A 333 -7.54 15.33 -0.48
C ALA A 333 -8.08 15.71 0.90
N ASP A 334 -8.00 16.98 1.29
CA ASP A 334 -8.54 17.45 2.57
C ASP A 334 -10.07 17.34 2.63
N LEU A 335 -10.75 17.44 1.50
CA LEU A 335 -12.21 17.36 1.37
C LEU A 335 -12.74 15.93 1.27
N LEU A 336 -11.87 14.93 1.01
CA LEU A 336 -12.27 13.53 0.99
C LEU A 336 -12.68 13.04 2.38
N PRO A 337 -13.78 12.24 2.48
CA PRO A 337 -14.30 11.77 3.75
C PRO A 337 -13.30 10.86 4.47
N GLN A 338 -13.37 10.87 5.79
CA GLN A 338 -12.60 9.97 6.65
C GLN A 338 -13.48 8.80 7.08
N GLN A 339 -12.96 7.58 6.90
CA GLN A 339 -13.71 6.34 7.17
C GLN A 339 -13.14 5.54 8.35
N ARG A 340 -12.18 6.15 9.06
CA ARG A 340 -11.50 5.66 10.26
C ARG A 340 -11.11 6.86 11.12
N ASP A 341 -10.84 6.63 12.41
CA ASP A 341 -10.36 7.64 13.37
C ASP A 341 -8.87 8.01 13.15
N ARG A 342 -8.57 8.50 11.94
CA ARG A 342 -7.22 8.84 11.51
C ARG A 342 -6.65 9.95 12.39
N LEU A 343 -5.36 9.87 12.66
CA LEU A 343 -4.67 11.00 13.32
C LEU A 343 -4.68 12.20 12.37
N MET A 344 -5.35 13.27 12.81
CA MET A 344 -5.37 14.56 12.12
C MET A 344 -3.99 15.21 12.22
N HIS A 345 -3.29 15.33 11.10
CA HIS A 345 -2.03 16.09 11.04
C HIS A 345 -2.37 17.52 10.60
N GLY A 346 -3.00 18.29 11.49
CA GLY A 346 -3.35 19.68 11.23
C GLY A 346 -2.15 20.60 11.42
N GLY A 347 -1.61 21.12 10.32
CA GLY A 347 -0.53 22.12 10.30
C GLY A 347 0.51 21.84 9.22
N SER A 348 1.46 22.75 9.01
CA SER A 348 2.65 22.61 8.14
C SER A 348 3.53 21.38 8.45
N GLY A 349 3.14 20.55 9.42
CA GLY A 349 3.62 19.21 9.72
C GLY A 349 2.59 18.12 9.42
N GLY A 350 1.88 18.23 8.29
CA GLY A 350 1.28 17.07 7.61
C GLY A 350 2.34 15.98 7.39
N TYR A 351 1.95 14.79 6.95
CA TYR A 351 2.88 13.70 6.63
C TYR A 351 3.81 14.11 5.48
N SER A 352 4.79 14.97 5.75
CA SER A 352 5.80 15.44 4.83
C SER A 352 6.78 14.30 4.70
N ARG A 353 6.44 13.34 3.82
CA ARG A 353 7.42 12.36 3.40
C ARG A 353 8.56 13.13 2.77
N SER A 354 9.76 12.97 3.32
CA SER A 354 10.97 13.37 2.65
C SER A 354 10.98 12.79 1.24
N ALA A 355 11.46 13.56 0.26
CA ALA A 355 11.66 13.03 -1.08
C ALA A 355 12.49 11.73 -0.99
N PRO A 356 12.10 10.66 -1.71
CA PRO A 356 12.79 9.38 -1.62
C PRO A 356 14.26 9.55 -2.06
N ASP A 357 15.19 8.88 -1.38
CA ASP A 357 16.58 8.83 -1.84
C ASP A 357 16.68 7.93 -3.08
N ILE A 358 16.77 8.56 -4.24
CA ILE A 358 16.88 7.87 -5.52
C ILE A 358 18.32 7.57 -5.93
N SER A 359 19.33 7.92 -5.13
CA SER A 359 20.73 7.82 -5.52
C SER A 359 21.15 6.40 -5.90
N GLY A 360 20.65 5.39 -5.17
CA GLY A 360 20.83 3.98 -5.50
C GLY A 360 20.21 3.62 -6.85
N MET A 361 18.95 4.00 -7.05
CA MET A 361 18.23 3.73 -8.30
C MET A 361 18.87 4.40 -9.52
N VAL A 362 19.33 5.66 -9.39
CA VAL A 362 20.03 6.39 -10.46
C VAL A 362 21.32 5.67 -10.88
N ARG A 363 22.04 5.07 -9.94
CA ARG A 363 23.26 4.28 -10.23
C ARG A 363 22.96 2.97 -10.95
N LEU A 364 21.79 2.37 -10.70
CA LEU A 364 21.36 1.14 -11.36
C LEU A 364 20.81 1.38 -12.77
N CYS A 365 20.35 2.60 -13.08
CA CYS A 365 19.87 2.96 -14.42
C CYS A 365 21.01 3.16 -15.42
N ARG A 366 20.71 2.95 -16.71
CA ARG A 366 21.52 3.43 -17.83
C ARG A 366 21.77 4.93 -17.68
N SER A 367 22.99 5.37 -17.99
CA SER A 367 23.47 6.70 -17.58
C SER A 367 22.63 7.89 -18.04
N ASP A 368 22.00 7.84 -19.22
CA ASP A 368 21.09 8.87 -19.72
C ASP A 368 19.75 8.87 -18.97
N ILE A 369 19.16 7.69 -18.76
CA ILE A 369 17.91 7.50 -18.00
C ILE A 369 18.10 7.95 -16.55
N GLY A 370 19.19 7.53 -15.91
CA GLY A 370 19.51 7.92 -14.53
C GLY A 370 19.68 9.44 -14.37
N LYS A 371 20.32 10.11 -15.34
CA LYS A 371 20.45 11.58 -15.35
C LYS A 371 19.09 12.27 -15.46
N GLU A 372 18.21 11.78 -16.32
CA GLU A 372 16.88 12.36 -16.51
C GLU A 372 15.97 12.15 -15.31
N LEU A 373 16.03 10.97 -14.69
CA LEU A 373 15.34 10.68 -13.44
C LEU A 373 15.79 11.66 -12.34
N ASN A 374 17.10 11.80 -12.15
CA ASN A 374 17.66 12.70 -11.16
C ASN A 374 17.24 14.16 -11.41
N ALA A 375 17.16 14.60 -12.67
CA ALA A 375 16.71 15.94 -13.03
C ALA A 375 15.19 16.15 -12.88
N SER A 376 14.39 15.07 -12.90
CA SER A 376 12.93 15.16 -12.77
C SER A 376 12.46 15.33 -11.33
N MET A 377 13.20 14.76 -10.38
CA MET A 377 12.83 14.79 -8.97
C MET A 377 12.86 16.21 -8.41
N PRO A 378 11.93 16.57 -7.52
CA PRO A 378 11.88 17.90 -6.94
C PRO A 378 13.11 18.13 -6.03
N ALA A 379 13.65 19.36 -6.06
CA ALA A 379 14.76 19.76 -5.19
C ALA A 379 14.34 19.97 -3.72
N GLU A 380 13.04 20.18 -3.48
CA GLU A 380 12.42 20.32 -2.17
C GLU A 380 11.36 19.22 -1.96
N ASN A 381 11.02 18.93 -0.70
CA ASN A 381 10.02 17.92 -0.38
C ASN A 381 8.65 18.29 -0.95
N LEU A 382 8.11 17.42 -1.81
CA LEU A 382 6.76 17.56 -2.31
C LEU A 382 5.77 17.04 -1.26
N HIS A 383 4.98 17.95 -0.69
CA HIS A 383 3.91 17.53 0.21
C HIS A 383 2.79 16.87 -0.61
N LEU A 384 2.56 15.58 -0.40
CA LEU A 384 1.46 14.83 -1.00
C LEU A 384 0.60 14.21 0.10
N PRO A 385 -0.72 14.10 -0.09
CA PRO A 385 -1.58 13.39 0.85
C PRO A 385 -1.29 11.88 0.78
N ARG A 386 -1.77 11.10 1.75
CA ARG A 386 -1.61 9.63 1.71
C ARG A 386 -2.29 9.02 0.47
N ALA A 387 -1.79 7.86 0.03
CA ALA A 387 -2.15 7.22 -1.25
C ALA A 387 -3.66 7.09 -1.53
N ILE A 388 -4.48 6.79 -0.50
CA ILE A 388 -5.95 6.72 -0.65
C ILE A 388 -6.51 8.09 -1.04
N LYS A 389 -6.17 9.15 -0.30
CA LYS A 389 -6.66 10.50 -0.59
C LYS A 389 -6.08 11.05 -1.89
N PHE A 390 -4.81 10.75 -2.18
CA PHE A 390 -4.17 11.08 -3.45
C PHE A 390 -4.94 10.50 -4.65
N THR A 391 -5.19 9.19 -4.61
CA THR A 391 -5.88 8.48 -5.69
C THR A 391 -7.31 8.98 -5.82
N GLY A 392 -8.02 9.10 -4.68
CA GLY A 392 -9.38 9.63 -4.65
C GLY A 392 -9.50 11.03 -5.23
N ALA A 393 -8.54 11.93 -4.95
CA ALA A 393 -8.54 13.30 -5.46
C ALA A 393 -8.45 13.33 -6.98
N LEU A 394 -7.51 12.55 -7.55
CA LEU A 394 -7.28 12.49 -8.98
C LEU A 394 -8.44 11.84 -9.75
N TYR A 395 -9.00 10.74 -9.25
CA TYR A 395 -10.25 10.19 -9.78
C TYR A 395 -11.39 11.21 -9.72
N SER A 396 -11.46 12.04 -8.68
CA SER A 396 -12.55 12.99 -8.47
C SER A 396 -12.51 14.24 -9.36
N ILE A 397 -11.42 14.46 -10.10
CA ILE A 397 -11.34 15.47 -11.17
C ILE A 397 -11.38 14.86 -12.56
N GLY A 398 -11.62 13.55 -12.67
CA GLY A 398 -11.69 12.85 -13.93
C GLY A 398 -10.33 12.59 -14.55
N LEU A 399 -9.26 12.56 -13.75
CA LEU A 399 -7.90 12.21 -14.19
C LEU A 399 -7.36 11.05 -13.33
N PRO A 400 -7.74 9.80 -13.59
CA PRO A 400 -7.17 8.65 -12.88
C PRO A 400 -5.63 8.63 -12.98
N PRO A 401 -4.91 8.45 -11.86
CA PRO A 401 -3.45 8.54 -11.81
C PRO A 401 -2.71 7.49 -12.66
N GLU A 402 -3.39 6.43 -13.08
CA GLU A 402 -2.87 5.39 -13.97
C GLU A 402 -2.41 5.95 -15.33
N PHE A 403 -3.02 7.04 -15.79
CA PHE A 403 -2.69 7.67 -17.08
C PHE A 403 -1.49 8.61 -17.00
N ILE A 404 -1.18 9.14 -15.81
CA ILE A 404 -0.20 10.23 -15.64
C ILE A 404 1.22 9.74 -15.95
N GLY A 405 1.80 10.28 -17.03
CA GLY A 405 3.15 9.95 -17.49
C GLY A 405 3.29 8.60 -18.19
N THR A 406 2.25 7.76 -18.20
CA THR A 406 2.33 6.38 -18.68
C THR A 406 2.45 6.30 -20.20
N GLY A 407 1.67 7.09 -20.96
CA GLY A 407 1.68 7.02 -22.42
C GLY A 407 2.96 7.58 -23.04
N THR A 408 3.41 8.75 -22.59
CA THR A 408 4.67 9.35 -23.01
C THR A 408 5.88 8.52 -22.59
N ALA A 409 5.85 7.88 -21.41
CA ALA A 409 6.86 6.90 -21.02
C ALA A 409 6.91 5.71 -21.99
N LEU A 410 5.77 5.16 -22.43
CA LEU A 410 5.75 4.09 -23.43
C LEU A 410 6.37 4.48 -24.77
N LYS A 411 6.22 5.75 -25.20
CA LYS A 411 6.93 6.25 -26.38
C LYS A 411 8.44 6.31 -26.14
N GLU A 412 8.84 6.85 -25.00
CA GLU A 412 10.26 6.96 -24.63
C GLU A 412 10.93 5.59 -24.47
N VAL A 413 10.23 4.57 -23.96
CA VAL A 413 10.74 3.20 -23.91
C VAL A 413 11.08 2.70 -25.31
N ARG A 414 10.20 2.90 -26.29
CA ARG A 414 10.48 2.50 -27.69
C ARG A 414 11.68 3.25 -28.26
N GLU A 415 11.78 4.55 -27.98
CA GLU A 415 12.90 5.38 -28.45
C GLU A 415 14.25 5.01 -27.81
N LYS A 416 14.26 4.70 -26.51
CA LYS A 416 15.48 4.51 -25.73
C LYS A 416 15.91 3.06 -25.58
N LEU A 417 14.96 2.15 -25.39
CA LEU A 417 15.21 0.73 -25.11
C LEU A 417 14.78 -0.18 -26.28
N GLY A 418 14.05 0.35 -27.26
CA GLY A 418 13.60 -0.38 -28.44
C GLY A 418 12.20 -0.98 -28.30
N ASP A 419 11.61 -1.39 -29.42
CA ASP A 419 10.25 -1.94 -29.46
C ASP A 419 10.13 -3.27 -28.69
N GLU A 420 11.18 -4.11 -28.70
CA GLU A 420 11.16 -5.38 -27.97
C GLU A 420 11.07 -5.18 -26.45
N ALA A 421 11.73 -4.16 -25.91
CA ALA A 421 11.63 -3.80 -24.49
C ALA A 421 10.20 -3.36 -24.13
N CYS A 422 9.58 -2.58 -25.03
CA CYS A 422 8.18 -2.19 -24.88
C CYS A 422 7.23 -3.40 -24.96
N GLU A 423 7.50 -4.36 -25.86
CA GLU A 423 6.71 -5.58 -25.97
C GLU A 423 6.85 -6.46 -24.72
N ARG A 424 8.06 -6.65 -24.20
CA ARG A 424 8.31 -7.39 -22.95
C ARG A 424 7.63 -6.72 -21.75
N LEU A 425 7.64 -5.39 -21.67
CA LEU A 425 6.87 -4.67 -20.66
C LEU A 425 5.39 -5.07 -20.69
N LEU A 426 4.78 -5.08 -21.87
CA LEU A 426 3.33 -5.29 -22.02
C LEU A 426 2.91 -6.76 -22.00
N THR A 427 3.82 -7.71 -22.25
CA THR A 427 3.49 -9.13 -22.37
C THR A 427 4.04 -9.98 -21.22
N LYS A 428 5.13 -9.54 -20.60
CA LYS A 428 5.84 -10.28 -19.55
C LYS A 428 5.89 -9.53 -18.23
N TYR A 429 6.43 -8.30 -18.22
CA TYR A 429 6.69 -7.61 -16.96
C TYR A 429 5.43 -7.04 -16.31
N PHE A 430 4.50 -6.49 -17.10
CA PHE A 430 3.23 -5.96 -16.61
C PHE A 430 2.06 -6.23 -17.58
N PRO A 431 1.69 -7.51 -17.82
CA PRO A 431 0.60 -7.87 -18.71
C PRO A 431 -0.77 -7.34 -18.26
N SER A 432 -0.97 -7.06 -16.97
CA SER A 432 -2.25 -6.55 -16.47
C SER A 432 -2.46 -5.04 -16.72
N LEU A 433 -1.47 -4.31 -17.24
CA LEU A 433 -1.57 -2.87 -17.50
C LEU A 433 -2.78 -2.51 -18.38
N ALA A 434 -3.09 -3.33 -19.39
CA ALA A 434 -4.24 -3.10 -20.26
C ALA A 434 -5.57 -3.19 -19.48
N SER A 435 -5.70 -4.17 -18.58
CA SER A 435 -6.88 -4.34 -17.71
C SER A 435 -7.03 -3.15 -16.76
N ASP A 436 -5.92 -2.71 -16.16
CA ASP A 436 -5.87 -1.57 -15.26
C ASP A 436 -6.30 -0.28 -15.95
N LEU A 437 -5.76 0.00 -17.14
CA LEU A 437 -6.13 1.18 -17.93
C LEU A 437 -7.55 1.11 -18.46
N SER A 438 -8.04 -0.08 -18.84
CA SER A 438 -9.43 -0.27 -19.26
C SER A 438 -10.42 -0.03 -18.12
N PHE A 439 -10.07 -0.39 -16.88
CA PHE A 439 -10.88 -0.02 -15.72
C PHE A 439 -10.83 1.50 -15.50
N ALA A 440 -9.63 2.07 -15.47
CA ALA A 440 -9.44 3.49 -15.19
C ALA A 440 -10.08 4.39 -16.26
N SER A 441 -10.14 3.96 -17.54
CA SER A 441 -10.75 4.73 -18.63
C SER A 441 -12.25 4.98 -18.41
N GLY A 442 -12.91 4.14 -17.62
CA GLY A 442 -14.30 4.33 -17.16
C GLY A 442 -14.50 5.52 -16.22
N TYR A 443 -13.42 6.19 -15.79
CA TYR A 443 -13.47 7.34 -14.89
C TYR A 443 -12.69 8.55 -15.43
N LEU A 444 -12.17 8.45 -16.66
CA LEU A 444 -11.40 9.51 -17.31
C LEU A 444 -12.33 10.48 -18.05
N ASP A 445 -12.28 11.76 -17.68
CA ASP A 445 -12.94 12.86 -18.40
C ASP A 445 -11.97 14.05 -18.52
N LEU A 446 -11.26 14.10 -19.64
CA LEU A 446 -10.24 15.13 -19.87
C LEU A 446 -10.84 16.55 -19.98
N ASN A 447 -12.12 16.68 -20.37
CA ASN A 447 -12.77 17.98 -20.44
C ASN A 447 -12.95 18.56 -19.04
N VAL A 448 -13.38 17.73 -18.08
CA VAL A 448 -13.47 18.15 -16.68
C VAL A 448 -12.08 18.34 -16.09
N ALA A 449 -11.17 17.38 -16.29
CA ALA A 449 -9.81 17.47 -15.76
C ALA A 449 -9.09 18.76 -16.20
N SER A 450 -9.27 19.20 -17.46
CA SER A 450 -8.65 20.42 -18.00
C SER A 450 -8.92 21.69 -17.20
N ARG A 451 -9.98 21.73 -16.39
CA ARG A 451 -10.32 22.86 -15.50
C ARG A 451 -9.32 23.00 -14.34
N PHE A 452 -8.61 21.93 -14.01
CA PHE A 452 -7.66 21.84 -12.91
C PHE A 452 -6.20 21.83 -13.38
N LEU A 453 -5.95 21.72 -14.69
CA LEU A 453 -4.60 21.57 -15.24
C LEU A 453 -4.09 22.89 -15.83
N SER A 454 -2.79 23.13 -15.68
CA SER A 454 -2.11 24.17 -16.45
C SER A 454 -2.16 23.82 -17.95
N GLY A 455 -2.09 24.83 -18.84
CA GLY A 455 -2.09 24.57 -20.29
C GLY A 455 -0.88 23.74 -20.77
N ALA A 456 0.23 23.72 -20.02
CA ALA A 456 1.37 22.86 -20.29
C ALA A 456 1.08 21.42 -19.82
N CYS A 457 0.63 21.25 -18.58
CA CYS A 457 0.26 19.97 -17.99
C CYS A 457 -0.83 19.26 -18.81
N LEU A 458 -1.87 19.98 -19.23
CA LEU A 458 -2.95 19.43 -20.06
C LEU A 458 -2.41 18.83 -21.37
N LYS A 459 -1.45 19.48 -22.02
CA LYS A 459 -0.85 18.96 -23.26
C LYS A 459 -0.04 17.69 -23.02
N GLU A 460 0.62 17.56 -21.87
CA GLU A 460 1.35 16.34 -21.53
C GLU A 460 0.39 15.19 -21.23
N VAL A 461 -0.58 15.42 -20.35
CA VAL A 461 -1.62 14.44 -20.00
C VAL A 461 -2.43 14.01 -21.22
N GLN A 462 -2.79 14.96 -22.11
CA GLN A 462 -3.49 14.63 -23.35
C GLN A 462 -2.67 13.69 -24.23
N ARG A 463 -1.36 13.93 -24.37
CA ARG A 463 -0.47 13.04 -25.12
C ARG A 463 -0.37 11.67 -24.47
N ASP A 464 -0.34 11.59 -23.14
CA ASP A 464 -0.37 10.29 -22.45
C ASP A 464 -1.63 9.51 -22.84
N ILE A 465 -2.80 10.15 -22.74
CA ILE A 465 -4.10 9.53 -23.04
C ILE A 465 -4.19 9.11 -24.51
N GLU A 466 -3.76 9.95 -25.45
CA GLU A 466 -3.77 9.63 -26.89
C GLU A 466 -2.94 8.38 -27.18
N VAL A 467 -1.71 8.32 -26.64
CA VAL A 467 -0.83 7.15 -26.83
C VAL A 467 -1.44 5.88 -26.25
N LEU A 468 -2.02 5.98 -25.06
CA LEU A 468 -2.61 4.82 -24.39
C LEU A 468 -3.88 4.36 -25.10
N SER A 469 -4.70 5.29 -25.58
CA SER A 469 -5.90 4.99 -26.35
C SER A 469 -5.54 4.26 -27.65
N ASP A 470 -4.52 4.73 -28.37
CA ASP A 470 -4.04 4.09 -29.60
C ASP A 470 -3.41 2.71 -29.31
N THR A 471 -2.66 2.58 -28.21
CA THR A 471 -1.92 1.35 -27.86
C THR A 471 -2.85 0.25 -27.37
N PHE A 472 -3.86 0.58 -26.56
CA PHE A 472 -4.73 -0.39 -25.88
C PHE A 472 -6.17 -0.38 -26.38
N ASN A 473 -6.49 0.43 -27.40
CA ASN A 473 -7.85 0.62 -27.92
C ASN A 473 -8.84 1.00 -26.80
N LEU A 474 -8.47 1.99 -25.98
CA LEU A 474 -9.26 2.40 -24.82
C LEU A 474 -10.49 3.20 -25.24
N GLU A 475 -11.65 2.82 -24.71
CA GLU A 475 -12.85 3.64 -24.79
C GLU A 475 -13.00 4.49 -23.53
N THR A 476 -13.04 5.81 -23.69
CA THR A 476 -13.24 6.77 -22.60
C THR A 476 -14.72 7.15 -22.52
N ARG A 477 -15.46 6.41 -21.69
CA ARG A 477 -16.89 6.67 -21.47
C ARG A 477 -17.23 6.53 -20.00
N PRO A 478 -17.04 7.61 -19.21
CA PRO A 478 -17.52 7.61 -17.84
C PRO A 478 -19.02 7.33 -17.77
N GLU A 479 -19.42 6.57 -16.74
CA GLU A 479 -20.84 6.34 -16.49
C GLU A 479 -21.57 7.69 -16.39
N PRO A 480 -22.78 7.85 -16.98
CA PRO A 480 -23.49 9.13 -16.96
C PRO A 480 -23.64 9.74 -15.55
N SER A 481 -23.89 8.91 -14.55
CA SER A 481 -23.99 9.35 -13.14
C SER A 481 -22.66 9.93 -12.63
N TYR A 482 -21.54 9.25 -12.90
CA TYR A 482 -20.20 9.71 -12.54
C TYR A 482 -19.85 11.02 -13.25
N ARG A 483 -20.15 11.11 -14.54
CA ARG A 483 -19.90 12.31 -15.34
C ARG A 483 -20.66 13.53 -14.83
N ILE A 484 -21.92 13.36 -14.40
CA ILE A 484 -22.69 14.45 -13.79
C ILE A 484 -21.99 14.95 -12.52
N LEU A 485 -21.51 14.03 -11.67
CA LEU A 485 -20.78 14.40 -10.44
C LEU A 485 -19.45 15.10 -10.76
N LEU A 486 -18.72 14.62 -11.77
CA LEU A 486 -17.51 15.28 -12.27
C LEU A 486 -17.79 16.72 -12.74
N GLU A 487 -18.86 16.93 -13.50
CA GLU A 487 -19.24 18.26 -13.99
C GLU A 487 -19.61 19.23 -12.84
N MET A 488 -20.11 18.70 -11.72
CA MET A 488 -20.36 19.47 -10.50
C MET A 488 -19.05 19.88 -9.80
N MET A 489 -17.95 19.17 -9.99
CA MET A 489 -16.65 19.50 -9.40
C MET A 489 -16.01 20.63 -10.20
N GLN A 490 -16.23 21.88 -9.76
CA GLN A 490 -15.60 23.08 -10.34
C GLN A 490 -14.44 23.57 -9.46
N PRO A 491 -13.35 24.12 -10.04
CA PRO A 491 -12.23 24.68 -9.27
C PRO A 491 -12.66 25.70 -8.21
N ASP A 492 -13.63 26.56 -8.53
CA ASP A 492 -14.12 27.60 -7.62
C ASP A 492 -14.80 27.01 -6.36
N LEU A 493 -15.48 25.86 -6.50
CA LEU A 493 -16.09 25.14 -5.38
C LEU A 493 -15.04 24.55 -4.42
N LEU A 494 -13.80 24.40 -4.87
CA LEU A 494 -12.68 23.91 -4.05
C LEU A 494 -11.87 25.05 -3.43
N GLN A 495 -11.91 26.25 -4.03
CA GLN A 495 -11.15 27.43 -3.57
C GLN A 495 -11.91 28.31 -2.55
N ALA A 496 -13.20 28.06 -2.31
CA ALA A 496 -14.01 28.89 -1.41
C ALA A 496 -13.56 28.90 0.08
N GLY A 497 -12.44 28.24 0.43
CA GLY A 497 -11.79 28.28 1.75
C GLY A 497 -10.40 28.93 1.80
N THR A 498 -9.80 29.28 0.66
CA THR A 498 -8.43 29.84 0.62
C THR A 498 -8.38 31.36 0.74
N ALA A 499 -9.51 32.07 0.61
CA ALA A 499 -9.58 33.53 0.58
C ALA A 499 -10.07 34.17 1.89
N GLY A 500 -9.86 33.55 3.05
CA GLY A 500 -10.32 34.09 4.35
C GLY A 500 -11.84 34.12 4.54
N ASN A 501 -12.61 33.77 3.51
CA ASN A 501 -13.99 33.38 3.64
C ASN A 501 -14.01 31.95 4.17
N CYS A 502 -14.72 31.74 5.28
CA CYS A 502 -15.10 30.38 5.66
C CYS A 502 -15.75 29.74 4.43
N MET A 503 -15.26 28.57 4.00
CA MET A 503 -16.09 27.69 3.18
C MET A 503 -17.45 27.65 3.87
N ASP A 504 -18.50 28.00 3.14
CA ASP A 504 -19.85 27.75 3.62
C ASP A 504 -19.93 26.26 3.98
N GLU A 505 -20.30 25.96 5.23
CA GLU A 505 -20.34 24.60 5.75
C GLU A 505 -21.23 23.72 4.85
N GLU A 506 -22.28 24.32 4.27
CA GLU A 506 -23.17 23.67 3.31
C GLU A 506 -22.44 23.29 2.00
N VAL A 507 -21.56 24.14 1.49
CA VAL A 507 -20.75 23.88 0.29
C VAL A 507 -19.74 22.76 0.55
N SER A 508 -19.07 22.80 1.71
CA SER A 508 -18.13 21.74 2.10
C SER A 508 -18.82 20.38 2.23
N GLN A 509 -20.01 20.34 2.85
CA GLN A 509 -20.84 19.14 2.94
C GLN A 509 -21.29 18.64 1.56
N LEU A 510 -21.67 19.54 0.65
CA LEU A 510 -22.03 19.18 -0.72
C LEU A 510 -20.86 18.55 -1.48
N VAL A 511 -19.66 19.13 -1.37
CA VAL A 511 -18.45 18.60 -2.00
C VAL A 511 -18.11 17.22 -1.42
N CYS A 512 -18.07 17.09 -0.09
CA CYS A 512 -17.80 15.81 0.58
C CYS A 512 -18.82 14.72 0.18
N SER A 513 -20.11 15.07 0.10
CA SER A 513 -21.18 14.17 -0.36
C SER A 513 -20.98 13.76 -1.83
N THR A 514 -20.58 14.69 -2.68
CA THR A 514 -20.29 14.44 -4.11
C THR A 514 -19.10 13.47 -4.24
N LEU A 515 -17.99 13.76 -3.56
CA LEU A 515 -16.80 12.91 -3.52
C LEU A 515 -17.12 11.50 -3.02
N THR A 516 -17.95 11.39 -1.97
CA THR A 516 -18.42 10.09 -1.44
C THR A 516 -19.22 9.31 -2.47
N LYS A 517 -20.15 9.96 -3.19
CA LYS A 517 -20.94 9.31 -4.25
C LYS A 517 -20.06 8.83 -5.39
N MET A 518 -19.08 9.64 -5.81
CA MET A 518 -18.09 9.23 -6.82
C MET A 518 -17.30 8.02 -6.35
N GLY A 519 -16.87 8.01 -5.07
CA GLY A 519 -16.23 6.86 -4.43
C GLY A 519 -17.08 5.60 -4.47
N LYS A 520 -18.40 5.72 -4.23
CA LYS A 520 -19.33 4.59 -4.30
C LYS A 520 -19.46 4.02 -5.70
N ILE A 521 -19.53 4.87 -6.74
CA ILE A 521 -19.60 4.43 -8.13
C ILE A 521 -18.36 3.61 -8.50
N ARG A 522 -17.16 4.10 -8.13
CA ARG A 522 -15.89 3.38 -8.35
C ARG A 522 -15.55 2.32 -7.29
N LYS A 523 -16.46 2.09 -6.34
CA LYS A 523 -16.34 1.11 -5.24
C LYS A 523 -15.16 1.32 -4.28
N ALA A 524 -14.53 2.49 -4.27
CA ALA A 524 -13.45 2.84 -3.34
C ALA A 524 -13.30 4.36 -3.24
N LEU A 525 -12.90 4.87 -2.07
CA LEU A 525 -12.53 6.29 -1.96
C LEU A 525 -11.26 6.59 -2.75
N GLY A 526 -10.29 5.68 -2.74
CA GLY A 526 -9.06 5.80 -3.48
C GLY A 526 -8.15 4.60 -3.32
#